data_AF-A0A7C7WUV7-F1
#
_entry.id   AF-A0A7C7WUV7-F1
#
_cell.length_a   1.000
_cell.length_b   1.000
_cell.length_c   1.000
_cell.angle_alpha   90.00
_cell.angle_beta   90.00
_cell.angle_gamma   90.00
#
_symmetry.space_group_name_H-M   'P 1'
#
loop_
_entity.id
_entity.type
_entity.pdbx_description
1 polymer ?
#
loop_
_entity_poly.entity_id
_entity_poly.type
_entity_poly.pdbx_seq_one_letter_code
_entity_poly.pdbx_strand_id
1 'polypeptide(L)' 'MLRVASTLVLGISTLLAGNAFAQPGGTTRGRAGGDLPAVGTTVPDVMLYDASGKEFSTTSLRGEYSVLVFGCLT' A
#
# COMPACT_ATOMS: atom_id res chain seq x y z
N MET A 1 -7.32 41.80 -17.31
CA MET A 1 -8.36 40.90 -16.75
C MET A 1 -8.08 39.41 -17.00
N LEU A 2 -7.49 39.01 -18.14
CA LEU A 2 -7.24 37.59 -18.48
C LEU A 2 -6.25 36.83 -17.56
N ARG A 3 -5.30 37.53 -16.92
CA ARG A 3 -4.27 36.92 -16.04
C ARG A 3 -4.79 36.47 -14.66
N VAL A 4 -5.80 37.16 -14.13
CA VAL A 4 -6.41 36.86 -12.82
C VAL A 4 -7.28 35.61 -12.90
N ALA A 5 -7.95 35.40 -14.04
CA ALA A 5 -8.75 34.20 -14.29
C ALA A 5 -7.89 32.94 -14.33
N SER A 6 -6.70 33.02 -14.93
CA SER A 6 -5.80 31.86 -15.10
C SER A 6 -5.19 31.38 -13.77
N THR A 7 -4.85 32.31 -12.86
CA THR A 7 -4.36 31.96 -11.51
C THR A 7 -5.45 31.38 -10.62
N LEU A 8 -6.69 31.83 -10.79
CA LEU A 8 -7.83 31.33 -10.00
C LEU A 8 -8.19 29.89 -10.38
N VAL A 9 -8.13 29.55 -11.68
CA VAL A 9 -8.39 28.19 -12.17
C VAL A 9 -7.35 27.19 -11.65
N LEU A 10 -6.07 27.57 -11.59
CA LEU A 10 -5.01 26.68 -11.10
C LEU A 10 -5.14 26.38 -9.60
N GLY A 11 -5.55 27.37 -8.79
CA GLY A 11 -5.76 27.18 -7.35
C GLY A 11 -6.98 26.33 -6.99
N ILE A 12 -8.03 26.35 -7.82
CA ILE A 12 -9.22 25.52 -7.64
C ILE A 12 -8.90 24.04 -7.93
N SER A 13 -8.04 23.75 -8.91
CA SER A 13 -7.64 22.37 -9.23
C SER A 13 -6.88 21.68 -8.09
N THR A 14 -6.08 22.40 -7.30
CA THR A 14 -5.36 21.83 -6.16
C THR A 14 -6.25 21.47 -4.97
N LEU A 15 -7.40 22.14 -4.81
CA LEU A 15 -8.32 21.86 -3.70
C LEU A 15 -9.22 20.65 -3.95
N LEU A 16 -9.50 20.32 -5.23
CA LEU A 16 -10.30 19.14 -5.58
C LEU A 16 -9.51 17.82 -5.49
N ALA A 17 -8.18 17.85 -5.65
CA ALA A 17 -7.35 16.64 -5.62
C ALA A 17 -7.14 16.07 -4.20
N GLY A 18 -7.30 16.88 -3.15
CA GLY A 18 -7.04 16.46 -1.76
C GLY A 18 -8.07 15.48 -1.17
N ASN A 19 -9.29 15.46 -1.70
CA ASN A 19 -10.37 14.62 -1.16
C ASN A 19 -10.53 13.27 -1.89
N ALA A 20 -9.79 13.06 -2.99
CA ALA A 20 -9.91 11.87 -3.83
C ALA A 20 -9.10 10.66 -3.33
N PHE A 21 -8.21 10.86 -2.36
CA PHE A 21 -7.42 9.79 -1.72
C PHE A 21 -7.97 9.32 -0.37
N ALA A 22 -9.14 9.82 0.07
CA ALA A 22 -9.80 9.28 1.24
C ALA A 22 -10.45 7.94 0.89
N GLN A 23 -9.75 6.85 1.18
CA GLN A 23 -10.27 5.50 0.97
C GLN A 23 -11.57 5.31 1.79
N PRO A 24 -12.70 4.95 1.16
CA PRO A 24 -13.93 4.69 1.88
C PRO A 24 -13.69 3.52 2.83
N GLY A 25 -13.92 3.75 4.13
CA GLY A 25 -13.76 2.76 5.19
C GLY A 25 -14.74 1.59 5.00
N GLY A 26 -14.31 0.58 4.25
CA GLY A 26 -15.06 -0.65 4.02
C GLY A 26 -15.17 -1.44 5.32
N THR A 27 -16.40 -1.60 5.80
CA THR A 27 -16.82 -2.39 6.96
C THR A 27 -16.75 -3.91 6.72
N THR A 28 -15.67 -4.39 6.12
CA THR A 28 -15.36 -5.82 6.05
C THR A 28 -14.05 -6.03 6.79
N ARG A 29 -14.14 -6.39 8.08
CA ARG A 29 -13.06 -7.04 8.83
C ARG A 29 -12.79 -8.42 8.23
N GLY A 30 -12.44 -8.48 6.95
CA GLY A 30 -11.80 -9.62 6.34
C GLY A 30 -10.34 -9.53 6.74
N ARG A 31 -9.90 -10.48 7.55
CA ARG A 31 -8.49 -10.74 7.84
C ARG A 31 -7.69 -10.56 6.54
N ALA A 32 -6.70 -9.66 6.54
CA ALA A 32 -5.79 -9.57 5.41
C ALA A 32 -5.11 -10.93 5.26
N GLY A 33 -5.30 -11.58 4.11
CA GLY A 33 -4.72 -12.89 3.82
C GLY A 33 -5.61 -14.06 4.23
N GLY A 34 -5.61 -15.08 3.38
CA GLY A 34 -6.24 -16.37 3.65
C GLY A 34 -5.60 -17.11 4.83
N ASP A 35 -5.53 -18.44 4.76
CA ASP A 35 -4.93 -19.22 5.83
C ASP A 35 -3.45 -18.84 6.03
N LEU A 36 -3.15 -18.28 7.20
CA LEU A 36 -1.77 -18.05 7.62
C LEU A 36 -1.06 -19.41 7.75
N PRO A 37 0.23 -19.50 7.38
CA PRO A 37 1.00 -20.71 7.58
C PRO A 37 0.95 -21.15 9.05
N ALA A 38 0.71 -22.44 9.28
CA ALA A 38 0.71 -22.98 10.63
C ALA A 38 2.13 -22.96 11.23
N VAL A 39 2.23 -22.90 12.55
CA VAL A 39 3.53 -22.96 13.24
C VAL A 39 4.24 -24.27 12.87
N GLY A 40 5.53 -24.19 12.55
CA GLY A 40 6.35 -25.33 12.12
C GLY A 40 6.23 -25.66 10.62
N THR A 41 5.35 -24.99 9.87
CA THR A 41 5.31 -25.11 8.41
C THR A 41 6.30 -24.16 7.75
N THR A 42 6.70 -24.49 6.51
CA THR A 42 7.58 -23.62 5.72
C THR A 42 6.81 -22.37 5.30
N VAL A 43 7.42 -21.20 5.50
CA VAL A 43 6.90 -19.94 4.99
C VAL A 43 6.86 -20.02 3.45
N PRO A 44 5.73 -19.69 2.80
CA PRO A 44 5.62 -19.79 1.35
C PRO A 44 6.56 -18.80 0.66
N ASP A 45 6.99 -19.17 -0.55
CA ASP A 45 7.72 -18.26 -1.42
C ASP A 45 6.72 -17.27 -2.02
N VAL A 46 6.89 -16.00 -1.66
CA VAL A 46 6.03 -14.90 -2.09
C VAL A 46 6.89 -13.85 -2.76
N MET A 47 6.44 -13.40 -3.92
CA MET A 47 6.99 -12.23 -4.60
C MET A 47 6.25 -10.98 -4.13
N LEU A 48 7.03 -10.01 -3.68
CA LEU A 48 6.60 -8.73 -3.16
C LEU A 48 7.31 -7.62 -3.94
N TYR A 49 6.91 -6.38 -3.69
CA TYR A 49 7.57 -5.19 -4.21
C TYR A 49 7.91 -4.27 -3.05
N ASP A 50 9.10 -3.68 -3.09
CA ASP A 50 9.49 -2.66 -2.13
C ASP A 50 8.87 -1.28 -2.46
N ALA A 51 9.17 -0.28 -1.63
CA ALA A 51 8.66 1.08 -1.82
C ALA A 51 9.11 1.75 -3.13
N SER A 52 10.18 1.27 -3.76
CA SER A 52 10.65 1.73 -5.07
C SER A 52 10.02 0.97 -6.24
N GLY A 53 9.19 -0.03 -5.96
CA GLY A 53 8.64 -0.94 -6.97
C GLY A 53 9.60 -2.02 -7.43
N LYS A 54 10.71 -2.23 -6.72
CA LYS A 54 11.65 -3.32 -7.02
C LYS A 54 11.12 -4.63 -6.46
N GLU A 55 11.25 -5.70 -7.24
CA GLU A 55 10.88 -7.04 -6.84
C GLU A 55 11.69 -7.53 -5.62
N PHE A 56 11.00 -8.16 -4.69
CA PHE A 56 11.53 -8.76 -3.48
C PHE A 56 10.94 -10.15 -3.27
N SER A 57 11.79 -11.19 -3.20
CA SER A 57 11.35 -12.56 -2.94
C SER A 57 11.60 -12.96 -1.49
N THR A 58 10.62 -13.56 -0.82
CA THR A 58 10.81 -14.13 0.52
C THR A 58 11.82 -15.28 0.53
N THR A 59 12.12 -15.90 -0.62
CA THR A 59 13.20 -16.88 -0.77
C THR A 59 14.55 -16.34 -0.31
N SER A 60 14.79 -15.03 -0.49
CA SER A 60 16.02 -14.36 -0.05
C SER A 60 16.21 -14.31 1.47
N LEU A 61 15.14 -14.54 2.24
CA LEU A 61 15.15 -14.57 3.70
C LEU A 61 15.50 -15.97 4.27
N ARG A 62 15.65 -16.98 3.42
CA ARG A 62 15.96 -18.36 3.86
C ARG A 62 17.34 -18.41 4.51
N GLY A 63 17.42 -19.14 5.62
CA GLY A 63 18.64 -19.26 6.44
C GLY A 63 18.78 -18.16 7.51
N GLU A 64 17.98 -17.10 7.43
CA GLU A 64 17.96 -16.00 8.39
C GLU A 64 16.75 -16.10 9.33
N TYR A 65 16.91 -15.66 10.58
CA TYR A 65 15.78 -15.47 11.47
C TYR A 65 15.03 -14.18 11.08
N SER A 66 13.85 -14.33 10.51
CA SER A 66 13.08 -13.22 9.92
C SER A 66 11.71 -13.07 10.58
N VAL A 67 11.28 -11.82 10.78
CA VAL A 67 9.92 -11.48 11.27
C VAL A 67 9.19 -10.73 10.16
N LEU A 68 8.06 -11.28 9.69
CA LEU A 68 7.22 -10.65 8.67
C LEU A 68 6.01 -9.99 9.35
N VAL A 69 5.89 -8.68 9.17
CA VAL A 69 4.77 -7.89 9.71
C VAL A 69 3.90 -7.45 8.54
N PHE A 70 2.64 -7.90 8.53
CA PHE A 70 1.64 -7.46 7.57
C PHE A 70 0.77 -6.37 8.20
N GLY A 71 0.70 -5.22 7.55
CA GLY A 71 -0.16 -4.10 7.94
C GLY A 71 -0.97 -3.60 6.75
N CYS A 72 -2.04 -2.88 7.04
CA CYS A 72 -2.76 -2.13 6.02
C CYS A 72 -2.06 -0.79 5.83
N LEU A 73 -1.68 -0.46 4.59
CA LEU A 73 -1.26 0.89 4.26
C LEU A 73 -2.53 1.75 4.15
N THR A 74 -2.71 2.67 5.09
CA THR A 74 -3.84 3.63 5.12
C THR A 74 -3.68 4.72 4.08
#